data_AF-A0A5C8TG08-F1
#
_entry.id   AF-A0A5C8TG08-F1
#
_cell.length_a   1.000
_cell.length_b   1.000
_cell.length_c   1.000
_cell.angle_alpha   90.00
_cell.angle_beta   90.00
_cell.angle_gamma   90.00
#
_symmetry.space_group_name_H-M   'P 1'
#
loop_
_entity.id
_entity.type
_entity.pdbx_description
1 polymer ?
#
loop_
_entity_poly.entity_id
_entity_poly.type
_entity_poly.pdbx_seq_one_letter_code
_entity_poly.pdbx_strand_id
1 'polypeptide(L)'
;MRIKEIEAKIARLEASPRFSGLARLSDADLGRQIVLGLNEMAADWPSFGAMVSSLRESPMPADKELAGQIEAFIADWQAQQRQKAM
;
A
#
# COMPACT_ATOMS: atom_id res chain seq x y z
N MET A 1 -17.91 -22.20 -4.14
CA MET A 1 -18.74 -21.03 -3.76
C MET A 1 -17.90 -19.81 -3.38
N ARG A 2 -16.86 -19.94 -2.54
CA ARG A 2 -15.94 -18.85 -2.14
C ARG A 2 -15.33 -18.00 -3.28
N ILE A 3 -15.03 -18.60 -4.44
CA ILE A 3 -14.42 -17.88 -5.58
C ILE A 3 -15.38 -16.82 -6.16
N LYS A 4 -16.67 -17.14 -6.30
CA LYS A 4 -17.68 -16.21 -6.83
C LYS A 4 -17.92 -15.00 -5.92
N GLU A 5 -17.79 -15.18 -4.61
CA GLU A 5 -17.89 -14.06 -3.65
C GLU A 5 -16.67 -13.14 -3.70
N ILE A 6 -15.47 -13.70 -3.92
CA ILE A 6 -14.25 -12.92 -4.09
C ILE A 6 -14.33 -12.12 -5.40
N GLU A 7 -14.74 -12.73 -6.50
CA GLU A 7 -14.95 -12.06 -7.79
C GLU A 7 -15.98 -10.94 -7.70
N ALA A 8 -17.12 -11.18 -7.02
CA ALA A 8 -18.14 -10.15 -6.81
C ALA A 8 -17.66 -8.97 -5.93
N LYS A 9 -16.76 -9.24 -4.97
CA LYS A 9 -16.12 -8.20 -4.16
C LYS A 9 -15.12 -7.39 -4.97
N ILE A 10 -14.31 -8.04 -5.81
CA ILE A 10 -13.38 -7.38 -6.73
C ILE A 10 -14.14 -6.49 -7.70
N ALA A 11 -15.19 -7.01 -8.36
CA ALA A 11 -16.00 -6.23 -9.30
C ALA A 11 -16.67 -5.01 -8.63
N ARG A 12 -17.10 -5.13 -7.37
CA ARG A 12 -17.61 -3.99 -6.59
C ARG A 12 -16.53 -2.98 -6.23
N LEU A 13 -15.32 -3.43 -5.92
CA LEU A 13 -14.18 -2.56 -5.65
C LEU A 13 -13.78 -1.80 -6.92
N GLU A 14 -13.65 -2.48 -8.05
CA GLU A 14 -13.33 -1.90 -9.36
C GLU A 14 -14.39 -0.90 -9.83
N ALA A 15 -15.68 -1.21 -9.61
CA ALA A 15 -16.79 -0.31 -9.92
C ALA A 15 -16.92 0.86 -8.92
N SER A 16 -16.16 0.88 -7.83
CA SER A 16 -16.27 1.94 -6.85
C SER A 16 -15.70 3.26 -7.39
N PRO A 17 -16.32 4.42 -7.06
CA PRO A 17 -15.80 5.74 -7.40
C PRO A 17 -14.38 5.99 -6.86
N ARG A 18 -14.02 5.33 -5.75
CA ARG A 18 -12.69 5.41 -5.14
C ARG A 18 -11.64 4.76 -6.04
N PHE A 19 -11.90 3.57 -6.58
CA PHE A 19 -10.95 2.84 -7.43
C PHE A 19 -10.83 3.47 -8.83
N SER A 20 -11.95 3.91 -9.40
CA SER A 20 -11.98 4.65 -10.68
C SER A 20 -11.37 6.05 -10.58
N GLY A 21 -11.40 6.67 -9.40
CA GLY A 21 -10.64 7.89 -9.09
C GLY A 21 -9.13 7.64 -9.02
N LEU A 22 -8.70 6.56 -8.37
CA LEU A 22 -7.29 6.15 -8.30
C LEU A 22 -6.72 5.77 -9.67
N ALA A 23 -7.51 5.09 -10.52
CA ALA A 23 -7.08 4.67 -11.87
C ALA A 23 -6.80 5.85 -12.84
N ARG A 24 -7.24 7.07 -12.49
CA ARG A 24 -7.01 8.29 -13.28
C ARG A 24 -5.87 9.15 -12.73
N LEU A 25 -5.29 8.76 -11.61
CA LEU A 25 -4.17 9.48 -11.01
C LEU A 25 -2.89 9.24 -11.80
N SER A 26 -2.05 10.26 -11.88
CA SER A 26 -0.68 10.07 -12.36
C SER A 26 0.08 9.15 -11.39
N ASP A 27 1.14 8.48 -11.85
CA ASP A 27 1.98 7.64 -10.97
C ASP A 27 2.49 8.41 -9.74
N ALA A 28 2.74 9.71 -9.89
CA ALA A 28 3.13 10.59 -8.79
C ALA A 28 2.00 10.82 -7.77
N ASP A 29 0.76 10.97 -8.24
CA ASP A 29 -0.43 11.11 -7.38
C ASP A 29 -0.80 9.79 -6.70
N LEU A 30 -0.64 8.68 -7.41
CA LEU A 30 -0.84 7.34 -6.86
C LEU A 30 0.18 7.07 -5.75
N GLY A 31 1.45 7.41 -5.97
CA GLY A 31 2.48 7.35 -4.93
C GLY A 31 2.15 8.21 -3.71
N ARG A 32 1.61 9.42 -3.90
CA ARG A 32 1.14 10.26 -2.78
C ARG A 32 -0.01 9.63 -2.00
N GLN A 33 -0.99 9.03 -2.68
CA GLN A 33 -2.10 8.35 -2.03
C GLN A 33 -1.64 7.11 -1.24
N ILE A 34 -0.68 6.35 -1.79
CA ILE A 34 -0.07 5.22 -1.09
C ILE A 34 0.62 5.70 0.19
N VAL A 35 1.42 6.76 0.13
CA VAL A 35 2.09 7.34 1.32
C VAL A 35 1.08 7.81 2.37
N LEU A 36 -0.03 8.43 1.95
CA LEU A 36 -1.10 8.84 2.86
C LEU A 36 -1.74 7.63 3.56
N GLY A 37 -2.12 6.61 2.80
CA GLY A 37 -2.69 5.38 3.37
C GLY A 37 -1.73 4.66 4.31
N LEU A 38 -0.43 4.64 3.98
CA LEU A 38 0.62 4.10 4.83
C LEU A 38 0.78 4.89 6.14
N ASN A 39 0.69 6.21 6.11
CA ASN A 39 0.69 7.04 7.32
C ASN A 39 -0.56 6.83 8.18
N GLU A 40 -1.73 6.67 7.56
CA GLU A 40 -2.98 6.34 8.27
C GLU A 40 -2.86 4.97 8.97
N MET A 41 -2.35 3.95 8.28
CA MET A 41 -2.12 2.63 8.87
C MET A 41 -1.11 2.66 10.02
N ALA A 42 -0.08 3.49 9.90
CA ALA A 42 0.94 3.65 10.93
C ALA A 42 0.51 4.55 12.10
N ALA A 43 -0.67 5.18 12.05
CA ALA A 43 -1.12 6.12 13.09
C ALA A 43 -1.29 5.47 14.46
N ASP A 44 -1.64 4.18 14.49
CA ASP A 44 -1.79 3.39 15.72
C ASP A 44 -0.45 2.80 16.21
N TRP A 45 0.64 3.07 15.50
CA TRP A 45 1.97 2.53 15.80
C TRP A 45 2.91 3.63 16.30
N PRO A 46 3.85 3.31 17.21
CA PRO A 46 4.84 4.28 17.68
C PRO A 46 5.70 4.88 16.57
N SER A 47 5.90 4.14 15.48
CA SER A 47 6.53 4.61 14.27
C SER A 47 6.14 3.72 13.08
N PHE A 48 6.37 4.23 11.87
CA PHE A 48 6.23 3.45 10.65
C PHE A 48 7.11 2.18 10.67
N GLY A 49 8.34 2.29 11.18
CA GLY A 49 9.24 1.15 11.34
C GLY A 49 8.67 0.08 12.28
N ALA A 50 8.02 0.49 13.37
CA ALA A 50 7.38 -0.44 14.31
C ALA A 50 6.23 -1.21 13.66
N MET A 51 5.42 -0.55 12.81
CA MET A 51 4.37 -1.21 12.03
C MET A 51 4.95 -2.28 11.10
N VAL A 52 5.98 -1.94 10.31
CA VAL A 52 6.59 -2.87 9.35
C VAL A 52 7.26 -4.05 10.06
N SER A 53 7.96 -3.80 11.18
CA SER A 53 8.52 -4.86 12.02
C SER A 53 7.45 -5.81 12.54
N SER A 54 6.32 -5.29 13.02
CA SER A 54 5.22 -6.12 13.49
C SER A 54 4.60 -6.97 12.37
N LEU A 55 4.41 -6.40 11.17
CA LEU A 55 3.94 -7.14 10.01
C LEU A 55 4.90 -8.28 9.61
N ARG A 56 6.22 -8.04 9.72
CA ARG A 56 7.24 -9.06 9.41
C ARG A 56 7.26 -10.20 10.44
N GLU A 57 7.00 -9.89 11.70
CA GLU A 57 6.94 -10.85 12.80
C GLU A 57 5.60 -11.63 12.83
N SER A 58 4.58 -11.16 12.12
CA SER A 58 3.28 -11.83 12.02
C SER A 58 3.44 -13.28 11.54
N PRO A 59 2.70 -14.24 12.12
CA PRO A 59 2.69 -15.62 11.64
C PRO A 59 1.98 -15.76 10.28
N MET A 60 1.24 -14.73 9.83
CA MET A 60 0.51 -14.78 8.57
C MET A 60 1.44 -14.47 7.38
N PRO A 61 1.49 -15.33 6.34
CA PRO A 61 2.31 -15.07 5.15
C PRO A 61 1.96 -13.77 4.43
N ALA A 62 0.67 -13.40 4.40
CA ALA A 62 0.20 -12.17 3.76
C ALA A 62 0.76 -10.90 4.42
N ASP A 63 0.90 -10.90 5.74
CA ASP A 63 1.45 -9.75 6.48
C ASP A 63 2.95 -9.59 6.20
N LYS A 64 3.68 -10.70 6.07
CA LYS A 64 5.10 -10.70 5.68
C LYS A 64 5.31 -10.21 4.26
N GLU A 65 4.44 -10.63 3.35
CA GLU A 65 4.45 -10.17 1.96
C GLU A 65 4.17 -8.66 1.90
N LEU A 66 3.15 -8.19 2.63
CA LEU A 66 2.83 -6.78 2.74
C LEU A 66 4.02 -5.96 3.31
N ALA A 67 4.68 -6.45 4.36
CA ALA A 67 5.87 -5.82 4.90
C ALA A 67 6.97 -5.66 3.82
N GLY A 68 7.22 -6.71 3.04
CA GLY A 68 8.19 -6.67 1.94
C GLY A 68 7.81 -5.68 0.83
N GLN A 69 6.53 -5.63 0.46
CA GLN A 69 6.03 -4.67 -0.54
C GLN A 69 6.17 -3.22 -0.06
N ILE A 70 5.89 -2.95 1.21
CA ILE A 70 6.05 -1.63 1.82
C ILE A 70 7.52 -1.20 1.80
N GLU A 71 8.43 -2.09 2.16
CA GLU A 71 9.87 -1.81 2.16
C GLU A 71 10.40 -1.52 0.74
N ALA A 72 9.97 -2.32 -0.25
CA ALA A 72 10.36 -2.12 -1.64
C ALA A 72 9.86 -0.76 -2.17
N PHE A 73 8.59 -0.42 -1.90
CA PHE A 73 8.02 0.87 -2.28
C PHE A 73 8.79 2.05 -1.69
N ILE A 74 9.17 1.99 -0.42
CA ILE A 74 9.93 3.06 0.24
C ILE A 74 11.33 3.19 -0.35
N ALA A 75 12.01 2.08 -0.61
CA ALA A 75 13.33 2.08 -1.23
C ALA A 75 13.30 2.76 -2.61
N ASP A 76 12.32 2.39 -3.45
CA ASP A 76 12.11 2.98 -4.77
C ASP A 76 11.75 4.47 -4.68
N TRP A 77 10.86 4.83 -3.75
CA TRP A 77 10.46 6.22 -3.55
C TRP A 77 11.64 7.10 -3.11
N GLN A 78 12.47 6.63 -2.17
CA GLN A 78 13.67 7.35 -1.75
C GLN A 78 14.69 7.48 -2.90
N ALA A 79 14.86 6.44 -3.72
CA ALA A 79 15.72 6.49 -4.89
C ALA A 79 15.26 7.56 -5.89
N GLN A 80 13.95 7.64 -6.15
CA GLN A 80 13.37 8.66 -7.03
C GLN A 80 13.53 10.08 -6.48
N GLN A 81 13.38 10.29 -5.16
CA GLN A 81 13.57 11.61 -4.54
C GLN A 81 15.03 12.08 -4.65
N ARG A 82 16.00 11.17 -4.47
CA ARG A 82 17.43 11.49 -4.62
C ARG A 82 17.77 11.90 -6.05
N GLN A 83 17.18 11.25 -7.06
CA GLN A 83 17.40 11.59 -8.46
C GLN A 83 16.79 12.95 -8.85
N LYS A 84 15.70 13.39 -8.20
CA LYS A 84 15.09 14.71 -8.42
C LYS A 84 15.81 15.86 -7.71
N ALA A 85 16.67 15.55 -6.75
CA ALA A 85 17.45 16.53 -5.98
C ALA A 85 18.84 16.80 -6.57
N MET A 86 19.21 16.12 -7.67
CA MET A 86 20.39 16.38 -8.49
C MET A 86 20.00 17.20 -9.73
#